data_AF-A0A5M5BVS9-F1
#
_entry.id   AF-A0A5M5BVS9-F1
#
_cell.length_a   1.000
_cell.length_b   1.000
_cell.length_c   1.000
_cell.angle_alpha   90.00
_cell.angle_beta   90.00
_cell.angle_gamma   90.00
#
_symmetry.space_group_name_H-M   'P 1'
#
loop_
_entity.id
_entity.type
_entity.pdbx_description
1 polymer ?
#
loop_
_entity_poly.entity_id
_entity_poly.type
_entity_poly.pdbx_seq_one_letter_code
_entity_poly.pdbx_strand_id
1 'polypeptide(L)' 'MSSPTIFYNLGKITVWLWCRLIKKKNIKYSNIIFQYSDWLFWSIGLGIGILIIVCGYFLLIQLES' A
#
# COMPACT_ATOMS: atom_id res chain seq x y z
N MET A 1 -4.89 12.26 -17.18
CA MET A 1 -3.86 12.63 -16.19
C MET A 1 -3.05 11.38 -15.90
N SER A 2 -1.82 11.33 -16.40
CA SER A 2 -0.87 10.26 -16.10
C SER A 2 -0.49 10.35 -14.62
N SER A 3 -0.67 9.25 -13.89
CA SER A 3 -0.18 9.13 -12.53
C SER A 3 1.29 9.52 -12.45
N PRO A 4 1.73 10.26 -11.43
CA PRO A 4 3.13 10.61 -11.27
C PRO A 4 3.93 9.31 -11.26
N THR A 5 4.89 9.17 -12.18
CA THR A 5 5.71 7.96 -12.41
C THR A 5 6.28 7.34 -11.13
N ILE A 6 6.44 8.16 -10.09
CA ILE A 6 6.87 7.83 -8.74
C ILE A 6 5.89 6.84 -8.06
N PHE A 7 4.58 7.08 -8.13
CA PHE A 7 3.56 6.21 -7.53
C PHE A 7 3.49 4.85 -8.23
N TYR A 8 3.64 4.85 -9.55
CA TYR A 8 3.70 3.62 -10.33
C TYR A 8 4.90 2.74 -9.94
N ASN A 9 6.09 3.35 -9.80
CA ASN A 9 7.28 2.63 -9.36
C ASN A 9 7.17 2.15 -7.90
N LEU A 10 6.62 2.96 -6.99
CA LEU A 10 6.41 2.59 -5.60
C LEU A 10 5.42 1.43 -5.47
N GLY A 11 4.28 1.47 -6.17
CA GLY A 11 3.30 0.38 -6.20
C GLY A 11 3.91 -0.92 -6.72
N LYS A 12 4.70 -0.83 -7.81
CA LYS A 12 5.39 -1.98 -8.39
C LYS A 12 6.41 -2.61 -7.43
N ILE A 13 7.15 -1.79 -6.68
CA ILE A 13 8.08 -2.25 -5.63
C ILE A 13 7.32 -2.91 -4.47
N THR A 14 6.22 -2.30 -4.00
CA THR A 14 5.41 -2.84 -2.91
C THR A 14 4.80 -4.20 -3.25
N VAL A 15 4.22 -4.36 -4.45
CA VAL A 15 3.69 -5.67 -4.88
C VAL A 15 4.79 -6.70 -5.10
N TRP A 16 5.95 -6.29 -5.62
CA TRP A 16 7.09 -7.20 -5.71
C TRP A 16 7.55 -7.68 -4.33
N LEU A 17 7.69 -6.77 -3.36
CA LEU A 17 8.00 -7.09 -1.97
C LEU A 17 6.94 -8.00 -1.35
N TRP A 18 5.65 -7.72 -1.57
CA TRP A 18 4.54 -8.54 -1.08
C TRP A 18 4.58 -9.97 -1.65
N CYS A 19 4.77 -10.12 -2.96
CA CYS A 19 4.89 -11.42 -3.61
C CYS A 19 6.12 -12.19 -3.14
N ARG A 20 7.23 -11.50 -2.90
CA ARG A 20 8.49 -12.10 -2.44
C ARG A 20 8.41 -12.53 -0.97
N LEU A 21 7.88 -11.68 -0.10
CA LEU A 21 7.88 -11.88 1.35
C LEU A 21 6.75 -12.80 1.82
N ILE A 22 5.52 -12.61 1.34
CA ILE A 22 4.35 -13.34 1.84
C ILE A 22 4.11 -14.62 1.05
N LYS A 23 4.20 -14.57 -0.27
CA LYS A 23 3.97 -15.74 -1.13
C LYS A 23 5.21 -16.63 -1.30
N LYS A 24 6.40 -16.20 -0.83
CA LYS A 24 7.70 -16.90 -1.00
C LYS A 24 7.94 -17.40 -2.44
N LYS A 25 7.31 -16.75 -3.43
CA LYS A 25 7.40 -17.13 -4.84
C LYS A 25 8.43 -16.22 -5.50
N ASN A 26 9.42 -16.83 -6.16
CA ASN A 26 10.47 -16.11 -6.88
C ASN A 26 9.92 -15.57 -8.21
N ILE A 27 9.09 -14.53 -8.14
CA ILE A 27 8.55 -13.85 -9.32
C ILE A 27 9.57 -12.79 -9.76
N LYS A 28 10.07 -12.92 -11.00
CA LYS A 28 10.98 -11.94 -11.61
C LYS A 28 10.28 -10.58 -11.72
N TYR A 29 10.92 -9.52 -11.22
CA TYR A 29 10.43 -8.13 -11.24
C TYR A 29 9.96 -7.65 -12.62
N SER A 30 10.60 -8.16 -13.69
CA SER A 30 10.26 -7.84 -15.08
C SER A 30 8.85 -8.29 -15.50
N ASN A 31 8.33 -9.37 -14.90
CA ASN A 31 7.03 -9.94 -15.25
C ASN A 31 5.87 -9.38 -14.41
N ILE A 32 6.15 -8.43 -13.50
CA ILE A 32 5.12 -7.77 -12.70
C ILE A 32 4.63 -6.57 -13.48
N ILE A 33 3.49 -6.75 -14.14
CA ILE A 33 2.74 -5.66 -14.75
C ILE A 33 1.83 -5.12 -13.64
N PHE A 34 2.19 -3.95 -13.11
CA PHE A 34 1.39 -3.28 -12.09
C PHE A 34 0.22 -2.56 -12.78
N GLN A 35 -0.80 -3.33 -13.16
CA GLN A 35 -1.99 -2.81 -13.82
C GLN A 35 -3.10 -2.51 -12.79
N TYR A 36 -2.75 -1.82 -11.71
CA TYR A 36 -3.74 -1.31 -10.78
C TYR A 36 -4.10 0.12 -11.20
N SER A 37 -5.40 0.39 -11.33
CA SER A 37 -5.88 1.76 -11.48
C SER A 37 -5.39 2.55 -10.27
N ASP A 38 -4.75 3.71 -10.52
CA ASP A 38 -4.25 4.59 -9.46
C ASP A 38 -5.30 4.89 -8.39
N TRP A 39 -6.56 4.85 -8.77
CA TRP A 39 -7.73 4.95 -7.90
C TRP A 39 -7.81 3.89 -6.80
N LEU A 40 -7.48 2.64 -7.11
CA LEU A 40 -7.49 1.54 -6.13
C LEU A 40 -6.35 1.70 -5.12
N PHE A 41 -5.16 2.10 -5.59
CA PHE A 41 -4.04 2.37 -4.71
C PHE A 41 -4.34 3.54 -3.77
N TRP A 42 -4.93 4.60 -4.31
CA TRP A 42 -5.39 5.75 -3.53
C TRP A 42 -6.44 5.34 -2.48
N SER A 43 -7.46 4.58 -2.88
CA SER A 43 -8.54 4.14 -1.98
C SER A 43 -8.03 3.27 -0.83
N ILE A 44 -7.10 2.35 -1.10
CA ILE A 44 -6.50 1.49 -0.08
C ILE A 44 -5.60 2.31 0.86
N GLY A 45 -4.79 3.22 0.32
CA GLY A 45 -3.94 4.11 1.12
C GLY A 45 -4.76 5.01 2.05
N LEU A 46 -5.85 5.57 1.55
CA LEU A 46 -6.78 6.40 2.33
C LEU A 46 -7.47 5.60 3.44
N GLY A 47 -7.95 4.39 3.13
CA GLY A 47 -8.58 3.51 4.10
C GLY A 47 -7.63 3.11 5.23
N ILE A 48 -6.40 2.72 4.91
CA ILE A 48 -5.37 2.38 5.90
C ILE A 48 -4.98 3.61 6.73
N GLY A 49 -4.82 4.78 6.09
CA GLY A 49 -4.49 6.02 6.78
C GLY A 49 -5.54 6.42 7.81
N ILE A 50 -6.82 6.39 7.45
CA ILE A 50 -7.94 6.68 8.36
C ILE A 50 -7.95 5.67 9.51
N LEU A 51 -7.76 4.38 9.22
CA LEU A 51 -7.76 3.33 10.24
C LEU A 51 -6.65 3.57 11.30
N ILE A 52 -5.44 3.93 10.86
CA ILE A 52 -4.32 4.23 11.76
C ILE A 52 -4.63 5.44 12.62
N ILE A 53 -5.20 6.49 12.05
CA ILE A 53 -5.60 7.70 12.79
C ILE A 53 -6.64 7.34 13.85
N VAL A 54 -7.70 6.64 13.49
CA VAL A 54 -8.77 6.23 14.43
C VAL A 54 -8.21 5.33 15.54
N CYS A 55 -7.40 4.33 15.21
CA CYS A 55 -6.75 3.49 16.21
C CYS A 55 -5.82 4.29 17.13
N GLY A 56 -5.04 5.22 16.58
CA GLY A 56 -4.14 6.08 17.34
C GLY A 56 -4.90 6.98 18.31
N TYR A 57 -5.99 7.61 17.86
CA TYR A 57 -6.87 8.41 18.72
C TYR A 57 -7.53 7.57 19.81
N PHE A 58 -8.02 6.38 19.48
CA PHE A 58 -8.62 5.48 20.45
C PHE A 58 -7.62 5.02 21.53
N LEU A 59 -6.39 4.70 21.11
CA LEU A 59 -5.29 4.36 22.03
C LEU A 59 -4.91 5.54 22.93
N LEU A 60 -4.88 6.76 22.38
CA LEU A 60 -4.56 7.96 23.15
C LEU A 60 -5.62 8.24 24.23
N ILE A 61 -6.90 8.11 23.87
CA ILE A 61 -8.02 8.24 24.82
C ILE A 61 -7.95 7.18 25.92
N GLN A 62 -7.63 5.93 25.58
CA GLN A 62 -7.45 4.85 26.57
C GLN A 62 -6.25 5.05 27.49
N LEU A 63 -5.22 5.78 27.04
CA LEU A 63 -4.04 6.08 27.86
C LEU A 63 -4.30 7.22 28.85
N GLU A 64 -5.24 8.12 28.54
CA GLU A 64 -5.57 9.30 29.35
C GLU A 64 -6.74 9.05 30.33
N SER A 65 -7.44 7.91 30.21
CA SER A 65 -8.51 7.46 31.13
C SER A 65 -8.00 6.57 32.25
#